data_AF-A0A6M0S6Z7-F1
#
_entry.id   AF-A0A6M0S6Z7-F1
#
_cell.length_a   1.000
_cell.length_b   1.000
_cell.length_c   1.000
_cell.angle_alpha   90.00
_cell.angle_beta   90.00
_cell.angle_gamma   90.00
#
_symmetry.space_group_name_H-M   'P 1'
#
loop_
_entity.id
_entity.type
_entity.pdbx_description
1 polymer ?
#
loop_
_entity_poly.entity_id
_entity_poly.type
_entity_poly.pdbx_seq_one_letter_code
_entity_poly.pdbx_strand_id
1 'polypeptide(L)'
;MEIAKLLLEYIKVLAWPSVILTIVLMFRKQIESLIKRLEKADLPGGVSISLRAEILEAKKLSEQVIAEPLSPQAKGVQNLPLTEANLRMIKLGLQPSPSGLNVNYYRDLVEDDPNLALAGLRLEVDVLAKNLATGFGIDVTPKDSGGRLIKKLHDAGSITLQQAQLIQKILKLANAGIDGTSVSYREASQIINIAGVLVNQYIAWLSWGFDDGWQPRQKR
;
A
#
# COMPACT_ATOMS: atom_id res chain seq x y z
N MET A 1 27.99 58.84 -29.02
CA MET A 1 27.89 58.52 -27.57
C MET A 1 26.73 57.58 -27.24
N GLU A 2 25.66 57.54 -28.04
CA GLU A 2 24.49 56.68 -27.76
C GLU A 2 24.78 55.17 -27.89
N ILE A 3 25.60 54.75 -28.86
CA ILE A 3 25.95 53.33 -29.08
C ILE A 3 26.67 52.72 -27.87
N ALA A 4 27.60 53.47 -27.26
CA ALA A 4 28.33 53.01 -26.07
C ALA A 4 27.40 52.86 -24.85
N LYS A 5 26.38 53.73 -24.73
CA LYS A 5 25.39 53.67 -23.66
C LYS A 5 24.45 52.47 -23.85
N LEU A 6 24.03 52.19 -25.09
CA LEU A 6 23.23 51.02 -25.42
C LEU A 6 23.96 49.71 -25.10
N LEU A 7 25.24 49.59 -25.50
CA LEU A 7 26.05 48.41 -25.20
C LEU A 7 26.20 48.19 -23.70
N LEU A 8 26.39 49.25 -22.92
CA LEU A 8 26.47 49.17 -21.46
C LEU A 8 25.16 48.65 -20.84
N GLU A 9 24.01 49.12 -21.34
CA GLU A 9 22.69 48.67 -20.88
C GLU A 9 22.47 47.18 -21.18
N TYR A 10 22.83 46.71 -22.38
CA TYR A 10 22.74 45.29 -22.73
C TYR A 10 23.66 44.40 -21.88
N ILE A 11 24.91 44.82 -21.63
CA ILE A 11 25.85 44.08 -20.78
C ILE A 11 25.31 43.99 -19.35
N LYS A 12 24.73 45.08 -18.83
CA LYS A 12 24.14 45.10 -17.48
C LYS A 12 22.93 44.16 -17.37
N VAL A 13 22.12 44.05 -18.43
CA VAL A 13 20.99 43.13 -18.49
C VAL A 13 21.46 41.67 -18.58
N LEU A 14 22.54 41.38 -19.32
CA LEU A 14 23.10 40.04 -19.48
C LEU A 14 23.93 39.55 -18.28
N ALA A 15 24.46 40.48 -17.49
CA ALA A 15 25.26 40.16 -16.30
C ALA A 15 24.48 39.26 -15.32
N TRP A 16 23.21 39.58 -15.04
CA TRP A 16 22.39 38.82 -14.09
C TRP A 16 22.07 37.38 -14.54
N PRO A 17 21.58 37.13 -15.76
CA PRO A 17 21.42 35.78 -16.29
C PRO A 17 22.72 34.98 -16.30
N SER A 18 23.85 35.62 -16.63
CA SER A 18 25.16 34.97 -16.65
C SER A 18 25.63 34.58 -15.25
N VAL A 19 25.41 35.45 -14.25
CA VAL A 19 25.68 35.16 -12.84
C VAL A 19 24.80 34.01 -12.35
N ILE A 20 23.49 34.03 -12.63
CA ILE A 20 22.56 32.95 -12.25
C ILE A 20 23.00 31.63 -12.88
N LEU A 21 23.30 31.62 -14.18
CA LEU A 21 23.76 30.44 -14.90
C LEU A 21 25.07 29.90 -14.30
N THR A 22 26.01 30.79 -13.98
CA THR A 22 27.29 30.43 -13.36
C THR A 22 27.09 29.83 -11.97
N ILE A 23 26.21 30.41 -11.14
CA ILE A 23 25.85 29.88 -9.82
C ILE A 23 25.21 28.49 -9.96
N VAL A 24 24.23 28.32 -10.85
CA VAL A 24 23.56 27.03 -11.06
C VAL A 24 24.55 25.97 -11.52
N LEU A 25 25.45 26.29 -12.46
CA LEU A 25 26.46 25.35 -12.95
C LEU A 25 27.51 25.00 -11.88
N MET A 26 27.98 25.99 -11.12
CA MET A 26 28.99 25.80 -10.08
C MET A 26 28.44 24.99 -8.91
N PHE A 27 27.16 25.22 -8.54
CA PHE A 27 26.51 24.55 -7.42
C PHE A 27 25.61 23.39 -7.82
N ARG A 28 25.65 22.92 -9.07
CA ARG A 28 24.73 21.88 -9.57
C ARG A 28 24.69 20.62 -8.68
N LYS A 29 25.86 20.20 -8.17
CA LYS A 29 25.98 19.01 -7.32
C LYS A 29 25.39 19.26 -5.93
N GLN A 30 25.59 20.45 -5.36
CA GLN A 30 25.02 20.85 -4.07
C GLN A 30 23.51 21.00 -4.18
N ILE A 31 23.01 21.62 -5.25
CA ILE A 31 21.57 21.76 -5.53
C ILE A 31 20.94 20.37 -5.67
N GLU A 32 21.54 19.47 -6.44
CA GLU A 32 21.05 18.09 -6.56
C GLU A 32 21.04 17.37 -5.20
N SER A 33 22.08 17.55 -4.39
CA SER A 33 22.12 16.99 -3.04
C SER A 33 21.06 17.59 -2.10
N LEU A 34 20.77 18.90 -2.21
CA LEU A 34 19.77 19.57 -1.40
C LEU A 34 18.37 19.14 -1.80
N ILE A 35 18.10 18.97 -3.10
CA ILE A 35 16.83 18.43 -3.61
C ILE A 35 16.62 16.99 -3.13
N LYS A 36 17.64 16.12 -3.26
CA LYS A 36 17.57 14.75 -2.74
C LYS A 36 17.40 14.69 -1.22
N ARG A 37 17.95 15.67 -0.49
CA ARG A 37 17.73 15.81 0.94
C ARG A 37 16.33 16.31 1.24
N LEU A 38 15.76 17.23 0.46
CA LEU A 38 14.37 17.69 0.61
C LEU A 38 13.34 16.60 0.31
N GLU A 39 13.60 15.72 -0.67
CA GLU A 39 12.76 14.54 -0.91
C GLU A 39 12.76 13.55 0.26
N LYS A 40 13.87 13.48 1.00
CA LYS A 40 14.08 12.56 2.12
C LYS A 40 13.93 13.21 3.50
N ALA A 41 13.84 14.54 3.56
CA ALA A 41 13.75 15.27 4.79
C ALA A 41 12.30 15.20 5.25
N ASP A 42 12.12 14.69 6.45
CA ASP A 42 10.87 14.78 7.17
C ASP A 42 10.50 16.26 7.26
N LEU A 43 9.44 16.66 6.55
CA LEU A 43 8.85 17.98 6.72
C LEU A 43 8.43 18.11 8.20
N PRO A 44 8.43 19.33 8.78
CA PRO A 44 7.91 19.54 10.13
C PRO A 44 6.49 18.93 10.23
N GLY A 45 6.36 17.87 11.03
CA GLY A 45 5.18 16.99 11.06
C GLY A 45 5.40 15.53 10.64
N GLY A 46 6.63 15.10 10.31
CA GLY A 46 6.97 13.69 10.04
C GLY A 46 6.50 13.17 8.68
N VAL A 47 6.33 14.04 7.69
CA VAL A 47 5.76 13.70 6.37
C VAL A 47 6.87 13.53 5.34
N SER A 48 6.97 12.34 4.73
CA SER A 48 7.80 12.12 3.54
C SER A 48 6.97 12.29 2.26
N ILE A 49 7.46 13.12 1.32
CA ILE A 49 6.79 13.41 0.04
C ILE A 49 6.62 12.12 -0.79
N SER A 50 7.59 11.21 -0.69
CA SER A 50 7.57 9.90 -1.35
C SER A 50 6.41 9.02 -0.87
N LEU A 51 6.14 8.97 0.45
CA LEU A 51 5.06 8.14 1.00
C LEU A 51 3.69 8.58 0.50
N ARG A 52 3.44 9.89 0.40
CA ARG A 52 2.17 10.41 -0.13
C ARG A 52 1.93 10.01 -1.58
N ALA A 53 2.95 10.07 -2.43
CA ALA A 53 2.84 9.63 -3.81
C ALA A 53 2.51 8.13 -3.88
N GLU A 54 3.17 7.32 -3.06
CA GLU A 54 2.94 5.87 -2.98
C GLU A 54 1.51 5.55 -2.50
N ILE A 55 0.97 6.29 -1.52
CA ILE A 55 -0.42 6.14 -1.06
C ILE A 55 -1.41 6.50 -2.16
N LEU A 56 -1.15 7.58 -2.92
CA LEU A 56 -2.02 7.98 -4.02
C LEU A 56 -2.08 6.91 -5.13
N GLU A 57 -0.94 6.34 -5.48
CA GLU A 57 -0.87 5.23 -6.44
C GLU A 57 -1.59 3.98 -5.91
N ALA A 58 -1.40 3.63 -4.63
CA ALA A 58 -2.10 2.53 -3.98
C ALA A 58 -3.62 2.74 -4.00
N LYS A 59 -4.08 3.98 -3.76
CA LYS A 59 -5.49 4.34 -3.83
C LYS A 59 -6.05 4.12 -5.24
N LYS A 60 -5.35 4.58 -6.27
CA LYS A 60 -5.76 4.37 -7.67
C LYS A 60 -5.85 2.87 -8.01
N LEU A 61 -4.88 2.07 -7.56
CA LEU A 61 -4.93 0.61 -7.71
C LEU A 61 -6.12 0.00 -6.98
N SER A 62 -6.43 0.46 -5.77
CA SER A 62 -7.58 -0.03 -5.02
C SER A 62 -8.91 0.24 -5.72
N GLU A 63 -9.05 1.41 -6.36
CA GLU A 63 -10.23 1.75 -7.16
C GLU A 63 -10.35 0.83 -8.39
N GLN A 64 -9.23 0.47 -9.03
CA GLN A 64 -9.20 -0.49 -10.12
C GLN A 64 -9.60 -1.90 -9.67
N VAL A 65 -9.10 -2.36 -8.52
CA VAL A 65 -9.44 -3.66 -7.94
C VAL A 65 -10.93 -3.73 -7.55
N ILE A 66 -11.53 -2.62 -7.10
CA ILE A 66 -12.97 -2.55 -6.83
C ILE A 66 -13.78 -2.63 -8.14
N ALA A 67 -13.30 -1.97 -9.19
CA ALA A 67 -13.99 -1.93 -10.48
C ALA A 67 -13.91 -3.26 -11.25
N GLU A 68 -12.97 -4.13 -10.90
CA GLU A 68 -12.87 -5.46 -11.50
C GLU A 68 -14.09 -6.33 -11.15
N PRO A 69 -14.69 -7.00 -12.14
CA PRO A 69 -15.81 -7.88 -11.89
C PRO A 69 -15.37 -9.03 -10.98
N LEU A 70 -16.10 -9.23 -9.89
CA LEU A 70 -15.93 -10.39 -9.03
C LEU A 70 -16.06 -11.68 -9.84
N SER A 71 -15.38 -12.74 -9.39
CA SER A 71 -15.52 -14.08 -9.98
C SER A 71 -17.01 -14.42 -10.15
N PRO A 72 -17.42 -15.03 -11.27
CA PRO A 72 -18.79 -15.52 -11.44
C PRO A 72 -19.27 -16.40 -10.27
N GLN A 73 -18.35 -17.11 -9.61
CA GLN A 73 -18.61 -17.96 -8.43
C GLN A 73 -18.98 -17.14 -7.18
N ALA A 74 -18.61 -15.86 -7.13
CA ALA A 74 -18.93 -14.97 -6.02
C ALA A 74 -20.38 -14.43 -6.09
N LYS A 75 -21.11 -14.65 -7.19
CA LYS A 75 -22.48 -14.13 -7.36
C LYS A 75 -23.46 -14.93 -6.50
N GLY A 76 -24.14 -14.23 -5.58
CA GLY A 76 -25.20 -14.80 -4.73
C GLY A 76 -24.72 -15.39 -3.41
N VAL A 77 -23.44 -15.21 -3.07
CA VAL A 77 -22.83 -15.74 -1.85
C VAL A 77 -23.16 -14.82 -0.68
N GLN A 78 -23.57 -15.39 0.45
CA GLN A 78 -23.92 -14.62 1.65
C GLN A 78 -22.66 -14.09 2.34
N ASN A 79 -22.73 -12.88 2.90
CA ASN A 79 -21.61 -12.27 3.61
C ASN A 79 -21.26 -13.07 4.88
N LEU A 80 -20.00 -13.51 4.97
CA LEU A 80 -19.42 -14.08 6.19
C LEU A 80 -19.34 -13.03 7.29
N PRO A 81 -20.04 -13.21 8.43
CA PRO A 81 -19.93 -12.31 9.56
C PRO A 81 -18.48 -12.31 10.10
N LEU A 82 -17.95 -11.13 10.43
CA LEU A 82 -16.58 -11.00 10.97
C LEU A 82 -16.36 -11.85 12.23
N THR A 83 -17.39 -11.99 13.06
CA THR A 83 -17.37 -12.84 14.26
C THR A 83 -17.14 -14.33 13.97
N GLU A 84 -17.39 -14.78 12.74
CA GLU A 84 -17.23 -16.17 12.32
C GLU A 84 -16.01 -16.40 11.42
N ALA A 85 -15.35 -15.33 10.97
CA ALA A 85 -14.26 -15.40 10.00
C ALA A 85 -13.11 -16.31 10.45
N ASN A 86 -12.55 -16.07 11.64
CA ASN A 86 -11.46 -16.90 12.17
C ASN A 86 -11.89 -18.35 12.42
N LEU A 87 -13.13 -18.58 12.86
CA LEU A 87 -13.65 -19.94 13.03
C LEU A 87 -13.72 -20.67 11.68
N ARG A 88 -14.12 -19.97 10.61
CA ARG A 88 -14.13 -20.52 9.25
C ARG A 88 -12.71 -20.84 8.78
N MET A 89 -11.76 -19.92 8.96
CA MET A 89 -10.35 -20.12 8.59
C MET A 89 -9.80 -21.38 9.28
N ILE A 90 -9.99 -21.53 10.59
CA ILE A 90 -9.52 -22.71 11.34
C ILE A 90 -10.14 -24.00 10.82
N LYS A 91 -11.45 -24.03 10.51
CA LYS A 91 -12.12 -25.21 9.95
C LYS A 91 -11.56 -25.63 8.59
N LEU A 92 -11.14 -24.66 7.79
CA LEU A 92 -10.54 -24.86 6.47
C LEU A 92 -9.02 -25.15 6.55
N GLY A 93 -8.46 -25.28 7.75
CA GLY A 93 -7.01 -25.50 7.94
C GLY A 93 -6.16 -24.27 7.62
N LEU A 94 -6.76 -23.08 7.58
CA LEU A 94 -6.10 -21.81 7.32
C LEU A 94 -5.66 -21.16 8.65
N GLN A 95 -4.64 -20.30 8.58
CA GLN A 95 -4.15 -19.56 9.73
C GLN A 95 -5.12 -18.43 10.09
N PRO A 96 -5.58 -18.29 11.34
CA PRO A 96 -6.50 -17.22 11.72
C PRO A 96 -5.85 -15.84 11.58
N SER A 97 -6.68 -14.85 11.26
CA SER A 97 -6.30 -13.44 11.20
C SER A 97 -6.08 -12.87 12.61
N PRO A 98 -5.02 -12.06 12.85
CA PRO A 98 -4.82 -11.37 14.12
C PRO A 98 -5.99 -10.45 14.49
N SER A 99 -6.59 -9.78 13.52
CA SER A 99 -7.74 -8.86 13.72
C SER A 99 -9.10 -9.54 13.63
N GLY A 100 -9.15 -10.84 13.31
CA GLY A 100 -10.40 -11.51 12.92
C GLY A 100 -11.00 -10.96 11.62
N LEU A 101 -10.15 -10.45 10.72
CA LEU A 101 -10.51 -9.72 9.50
C LEU A 101 -11.27 -8.41 9.74
N ASN A 102 -11.26 -7.89 10.97
CA ASN A 102 -11.87 -6.60 11.29
C ASN A 102 -10.87 -5.47 11.07
N VAL A 103 -10.96 -4.79 9.93
CA VAL A 103 -10.10 -3.66 9.57
C VAL A 103 -10.22 -2.50 10.59
N ASN A 104 -11.35 -2.36 11.28
CA ASN A 104 -11.50 -1.32 12.31
C ASN A 104 -10.56 -1.51 13.49
N TYR A 105 -10.17 -2.75 13.81
CA TYR A 105 -9.16 -3.02 14.83
C TYR A 105 -7.88 -2.22 14.59
N TYR A 106 -7.42 -2.14 13.35
CA TYR A 106 -6.24 -1.37 13.00
C TYR A 106 -6.52 0.14 12.99
N ARG A 107 -7.75 0.57 12.66
CA ARG A 107 -8.13 2.00 12.71
C ARG A 107 -8.07 2.54 14.12
N ASP A 108 -8.64 1.81 15.06
CA ASP A 108 -8.62 2.15 16.49
C ASP A 108 -7.16 2.25 16.96
N LEU A 109 -6.30 1.33 16.51
CA LEU A 109 -4.88 1.34 16.83
C LEU A 109 -4.10 2.51 16.20
N VAL A 110 -4.57 3.12 15.11
CA VAL A 110 -3.91 4.31 14.52
C VAL A 110 -4.01 5.51 15.46
N GLU A 111 -5.09 5.61 16.24
CA GLU A 111 -5.26 6.72 17.18
C GLU A 111 -4.17 6.72 18.25
N ASP A 112 -3.73 5.53 18.67
CA ASP A 112 -2.68 5.34 19.67
C ASP A 112 -1.27 5.35 19.03
N ASP A 113 -1.05 4.51 18.01
CA ASP A 113 0.24 4.33 17.35
C ASP A 113 0.07 3.93 15.87
N PRO A 114 0.21 4.91 14.94
CA PRO A 114 0.13 4.66 13.50
C PRO A 114 1.13 3.63 12.97
N ASN A 115 2.33 3.58 13.55
CA ASN A 115 3.39 2.69 13.12
C ASN A 115 3.09 1.26 13.53
N LEU A 116 2.64 1.06 14.77
CA LEU A 116 2.19 -0.23 15.27
C LEU A 116 0.98 -0.75 14.48
N ALA A 117 0.03 0.12 14.15
CA ALA A 117 -1.11 -0.23 13.31
C ALA A 117 -0.68 -0.76 11.93
N LEU A 118 0.31 -0.12 11.30
CA LEU A 118 0.87 -0.57 10.03
C LEU A 118 1.67 -1.87 10.14
N ALA A 119 2.41 -2.07 11.25
CA ALA A 119 3.08 -3.34 11.50
C ALA A 119 2.08 -4.49 11.64
N GLY A 120 0.96 -4.26 12.34
CA GLY A 120 -0.15 -5.20 12.43
C GLY A 120 -0.80 -5.47 11.06
N LEU A 121 -1.06 -4.43 10.28
CA LEU A 121 -1.60 -4.55 8.93
C LEU A 121 -0.69 -5.37 8.00
N ARG A 122 0.64 -5.21 8.13
CA ARG A 122 1.59 -6.03 7.37
C ARG A 122 1.41 -7.51 7.67
N LEU A 123 1.33 -7.86 8.96
CA LEU A 123 1.14 -9.25 9.40
C LEU A 123 -0.19 -9.80 8.87
N GLU A 124 -1.25 -9.00 8.91
CA GLU A 124 -2.55 -9.34 8.32
C GLU A 124 -2.39 -9.77 6.85
N VAL A 125 -1.83 -8.89 6.02
CA VAL A 125 -1.67 -9.14 4.58
C VAL A 125 -0.81 -10.38 4.31
N ASP A 126 0.25 -10.59 5.08
CA ASP A 126 1.10 -11.79 4.98
C ASP A 126 0.31 -13.07 5.32
N VAL A 127 -0.57 -13.04 6.33
CA VAL A 127 -1.47 -14.16 6.68
C VAL A 127 -2.47 -14.41 5.55
N LEU A 128 -3.10 -13.36 5.00
CA LEU A 128 -4.08 -13.52 3.92
C LEU A 128 -3.44 -14.13 2.67
N ALA A 129 -2.25 -13.67 2.27
CA ALA A 129 -1.55 -14.20 1.12
C ALA A 129 -1.20 -15.69 1.30
N LYS A 130 -0.74 -16.10 2.49
CA LYS A 130 -0.45 -17.51 2.80
C LYS A 130 -1.71 -18.36 2.75
N ASN A 131 -2.80 -17.86 3.32
CA ASN A 131 -4.07 -18.59 3.32
C ASN A 131 -4.66 -18.72 1.92
N LEU A 132 -4.56 -17.69 1.08
CA LEU A 132 -4.94 -17.80 -0.34
C LEU A 132 -4.13 -18.89 -1.02
N ALA A 133 -2.80 -18.90 -0.83
CA ALA A 133 -1.96 -19.92 -1.44
C ALA A 133 -2.34 -21.32 -0.97
N THR A 134 -2.55 -21.53 0.32
CA THR A 134 -3.06 -22.80 0.86
C THR A 134 -4.42 -23.18 0.26
N GLY A 135 -5.37 -22.24 0.21
CA GLY A 135 -6.72 -22.51 -0.29
C GLY A 135 -6.76 -22.82 -1.79
N PHE A 136 -5.84 -22.27 -2.59
CA PHE A 136 -5.67 -22.61 -4.00
C PHE A 136 -4.72 -23.79 -4.25
N GLY A 137 -4.21 -24.45 -3.21
CA GLY A 137 -3.30 -25.59 -3.34
C GLY A 137 -1.92 -25.23 -3.90
N ILE A 138 -1.46 -24.00 -3.69
CA ILE A 138 -0.14 -23.51 -4.12
C ILE A 138 0.89 -23.82 -3.02
N ASP A 139 2.00 -24.45 -3.41
CA ASP A 139 3.09 -24.78 -2.49
C ASP A 139 3.73 -23.53 -1.86
N VAL A 140 3.57 -23.42 -0.54
CA VAL A 140 4.20 -22.39 0.30
C VAL A 140 5.36 -23.00 1.08
N THR A 141 6.55 -22.45 0.89
CA THR A 141 7.74 -22.81 1.67
C THR A 141 8.05 -21.73 2.70
N PRO A 142 8.72 -22.05 3.82
CA PRO A 142 9.15 -21.03 4.80
C PRO A 142 10.07 -19.95 4.21
N LYS A 143 10.69 -20.23 3.04
CA LYS A 143 11.57 -19.30 2.33
C LYS A 143 10.82 -18.35 1.42
N ASP A 144 9.52 -18.57 1.18
CA ASP A 144 8.72 -17.69 0.33
C ASP A 144 8.43 -16.38 1.07
N SER A 145 9.13 -15.32 0.63
CA SER A 145 8.84 -13.95 1.07
C SER A 145 7.50 -13.49 0.49
N GLY A 146 6.84 -12.51 1.14
CA GLY A 146 5.55 -11.98 0.68
C GLY A 146 5.52 -11.64 -0.82
N GLY A 147 6.57 -10.99 -1.33
CA GLY A 147 6.69 -10.69 -2.77
C GLY A 147 6.73 -11.92 -3.68
N ARG A 148 7.44 -12.99 -3.29
CA ARG A 148 7.49 -14.26 -4.04
C ARG A 148 6.15 -14.97 -4.03
N LEU A 149 5.48 -14.98 -2.88
CA LEU A 149 4.18 -15.60 -2.72
C LEU A 149 3.10 -14.91 -3.56
N ILE A 150 3.10 -13.56 -3.58
CA ILE A 150 2.18 -12.79 -4.43
C ILE A 150 2.40 -13.09 -5.90
N LYS A 151 3.66 -13.22 -6.33
CA LYS A 151 3.97 -13.61 -7.71
C LYS A 151 3.42 -15.01 -8.02
N LYS A 152 3.61 -15.99 -7.15
CA LYS A 152 3.05 -17.34 -7.31
C LYS A 152 1.52 -17.32 -7.43
N LEU A 153 0.84 -16.55 -6.57
CA LEU A 153 -0.62 -16.39 -6.60
C LEU A 153 -1.11 -15.81 -7.94
N HIS A 154 -0.41 -14.80 -8.45
CA HIS A 154 -0.73 -14.20 -9.75
C HIS A 154 -0.47 -15.18 -10.90
N ASP A 155 0.69 -15.83 -10.91
CA ASP A 155 1.10 -16.76 -11.96
C ASP A 155 0.17 -17.98 -12.03
N ALA A 156 -0.42 -18.37 -10.90
CA ALA A 156 -1.45 -19.42 -10.81
C ALA A 156 -2.87 -18.95 -11.17
N GLY A 157 -3.07 -17.66 -11.45
CA GLY A 157 -4.39 -17.07 -11.75
C GLY A 157 -5.31 -16.96 -10.52
N SER A 158 -4.78 -17.11 -9.30
CA SER A 158 -5.55 -17.02 -8.05
C SER A 158 -5.92 -15.58 -7.68
N ILE A 159 -5.14 -14.61 -8.17
CA ILE A 159 -5.38 -13.17 -8.02
C ILE A 159 -5.11 -12.45 -9.33
N THR A 160 -5.76 -11.31 -9.54
CA THR A 160 -5.52 -10.45 -10.71
C THR A 160 -4.18 -9.71 -10.59
N LEU A 161 -3.70 -9.15 -11.71
CA LEU A 161 -2.48 -8.35 -11.72
C LEU A 161 -2.62 -7.12 -10.81
N GLN A 162 -3.79 -6.49 -10.81
CA GLN A 162 -4.10 -5.30 -10.03
C GLN A 162 -4.14 -5.64 -8.55
N GLN A 163 -4.72 -6.77 -8.16
CA GLN A 163 -4.63 -7.29 -6.79
C GLN A 163 -3.18 -7.54 -6.38
N ALA A 164 -2.39 -8.21 -7.21
CA ALA A 164 -0.98 -8.48 -6.94
C ALA A 164 -0.17 -7.19 -6.72
N GLN A 165 -0.35 -6.20 -7.60
CA GLN A 165 0.28 -4.89 -7.48
C GLN A 165 -0.16 -4.14 -6.22
N LEU A 166 -1.46 -4.17 -5.90
CA LEU A 166 -2.00 -3.55 -4.70
C LEU A 166 -1.43 -4.17 -3.42
N ILE A 167 -1.36 -5.50 -3.35
CA ILE A 167 -0.77 -6.22 -2.20
C ILE A 167 0.70 -5.79 -2.03
N GLN A 168 1.49 -5.81 -3.10
CA GLN A 168 2.90 -5.39 -3.04
C GLN A 168 3.05 -3.94 -2.56
N LYS A 169 2.17 -3.06 -3.04
CA LYS A 169 2.15 -1.64 -2.63
C LYS A 169 1.82 -1.48 -1.15
N ILE A 170 0.80 -2.19 -0.65
CA ILE A 170 0.44 -2.17 0.76
C ILE A 170 1.57 -2.72 1.63
N LEU A 171 2.20 -3.84 1.26
CA LEU A 171 3.34 -4.38 2.01
C LEU A 171 4.51 -3.39 2.07
N LYS A 172 4.77 -2.65 0.98
CA LYS A 172 5.78 -1.58 0.95
C LYS A 172 5.40 -0.41 1.86
N LEU A 173 4.14 0.04 1.82
CA LEU A 173 3.64 1.12 2.66
C LEU A 173 3.65 0.74 4.15
N ALA A 174 3.27 -0.50 4.46
CA ALA A 174 3.26 -1.01 5.83
C ALA A 174 4.68 -1.19 6.40
N ASN A 175 5.68 -1.46 5.56
CA ASN A 175 7.09 -1.48 5.99
C ASN A 175 7.57 -0.13 6.52
N ALA A 176 7.00 0.99 6.06
CA ALA A 176 7.37 2.32 6.59
C ALA A 176 7.15 2.40 8.11
N GLY A 177 6.08 1.77 8.61
CA GLY A 177 5.79 1.70 10.05
C GLY A 177 6.81 0.88 10.85
N ILE A 178 7.49 -0.08 10.22
CA ILE A 178 8.46 -0.99 10.85
C ILE A 178 9.88 -0.42 10.77
N ASP A 179 10.22 0.22 9.66
CA ASP A 179 11.57 0.75 9.38
C ASP A 179 11.90 2.04 10.15
N GLY A 180 11.06 2.42 11.13
CA GLY A 180 11.24 3.61 11.95
C GLY A 180 10.89 4.93 11.25
N THR A 181 10.27 4.87 10.07
CA THR A 181 9.74 6.08 9.42
C THR A 181 8.52 6.54 10.19
N SER A 182 8.48 7.80 10.60
CA SER A 182 7.29 8.36 11.25
C SER A 182 6.13 8.38 10.25
N VAL A 183 5.01 7.72 10.57
CA VAL A 183 3.81 7.77 9.74
C VAL A 183 2.74 8.56 10.47
N SER A 184 2.10 9.52 9.78
CA SER A 184 1.01 10.27 10.40
C SER A 184 -0.27 9.44 10.51
N TYR A 185 -1.13 9.78 11.48
CA TYR A 185 -2.47 9.21 11.63
C TYR A 185 -3.24 9.15 10.29
N ARG A 186 -3.18 10.26 9.53
CA ARG A 186 -3.89 10.38 8.25
C ARG A 186 -3.36 9.41 7.20
N GLU A 187 -2.05 9.25 7.11
CA GLU A 187 -1.41 8.35 6.15
C GLU A 187 -1.69 6.89 6.49
N ALA A 188 -1.51 6.50 7.76
CA ALA A 188 -1.82 5.15 8.22
C ALA A 188 -3.30 4.80 8.01
N SER A 189 -4.22 5.71 8.36
CA SER A 189 -5.65 5.54 8.12
C SER A 189 -5.98 5.32 6.64
N GLN A 190 -5.31 6.05 5.74
CA GLN A 190 -5.49 5.86 4.30
C GLN A 190 -5.00 4.50 3.83
N ILE A 191 -3.82 4.06 4.30
CA ILE A 191 -3.25 2.76 3.98
C ILE A 191 -4.18 1.63 4.45
N ILE A 192 -4.70 1.72 5.67
CA ILE A 192 -5.65 0.74 6.23
C ILE A 192 -6.94 0.69 5.42
N ASN A 193 -7.48 1.85 5.01
CA ASN A 193 -8.68 1.91 4.16
C ASN A 193 -8.46 1.24 2.80
N ILE A 194 -7.30 1.47 2.19
CA ILE A 194 -6.89 0.86 0.92
C ILE A 194 -6.79 -0.67 1.08
N ALA A 195 -6.16 -1.14 2.15
CA ALA A 195 -6.05 -2.57 2.43
C ALA A 195 -7.39 -3.24 2.71
N GLY A 196 -8.37 -2.50 3.25
CA GLY A 196 -9.73 -3.00 3.48
C GLY A 196 -10.42 -3.54 2.22
N VAL A 197 -10.05 -3.06 1.03
CA VAL A 197 -10.52 -3.61 -0.25
C VAL A 197 -10.14 -5.08 -0.40
N LEU A 198 -8.87 -5.41 -0.14
CA LEU A 198 -8.36 -6.78 -0.23
C LEU A 198 -8.94 -7.66 0.86
N VAL A 199 -9.09 -7.14 2.08
CA VAL A 199 -9.72 -7.88 3.20
C VAL A 199 -11.16 -8.25 2.84
N ASN A 200 -11.93 -7.32 2.27
CA ASN A 200 -13.30 -7.59 1.84
C ASN A 200 -13.37 -8.64 0.71
N GLN A 201 -12.46 -8.58 -0.26
CA GLN A 201 -12.37 -9.59 -1.31
C GLN A 201 -11.96 -10.96 -0.76
N TYR A 202 -11.07 -10.99 0.24
CA TYR A 202 -10.69 -12.22 0.92
C TYR A 202 -11.84 -12.82 1.72
N ILE A 203 -12.62 -12.00 2.44
CA ILE A 203 -13.85 -12.44 3.14
C ILE A 203 -14.86 -13.02 2.14
N ALA A 204 -15.04 -12.37 1.00
CA ALA A 204 -15.87 -12.90 -0.07
C ALA A 204 -15.35 -14.26 -0.53
N TRP A 205 -14.06 -14.36 -0.84
CA TRP A 205 -13.41 -15.62 -1.23
C TRP A 205 -13.56 -16.72 -0.19
N LEU A 206 -13.41 -16.44 1.10
CA LEU A 206 -13.68 -17.45 2.14
C LEU A 206 -15.09 -18.05 2.00
N SER A 207 -16.05 -17.27 1.53
CA SER A 207 -17.45 -17.70 1.44
C SER A 207 -17.75 -18.58 0.22
N TRP A 208 -16.95 -18.53 -0.86
CA TRP A 208 -17.20 -19.29 -2.10
C TRP A 208 -16.00 -20.10 -2.63
N GLY A 209 -14.81 -19.86 -2.11
CA GLY A 209 -13.56 -20.46 -2.58
C GLY A 209 -13.37 -21.92 -2.18
N PHE A 210 -14.34 -22.51 -1.47
CA PHE A 210 -14.27 -23.87 -0.94
C PHE A 210 -15.58 -24.59 -1.24
N ASP A 211 -15.49 -25.84 -1.69
CA ASP A 211 -16.65 -26.71 -1.96
C ASP A 211 -17.09 -27.42 -0.67
N ASP A 212 -17.50 -26.63 0.33
CA ASP A 212 -17.89 -27.12 1.66
C ASP A 212 -19.38 -26.91 1.97
N GLY A 213 -20.15 -26.40 1.01
CA GLY A 213 -21.59 -26.14 1.15
C GLY A 213 -21.94 -25.17 2.29
N TRP A 214 -21.00 -24.33 2.72
CA TRP A 214 -21.19 -23.50 3.90
C TRP A 214 -22.32 -22.49 3.76
N GLN A 215 -23.01 -22.25 4.88
CA GLN A 215 -24.05 -21.24 5.05
C GLN A 215 -23.77 -20.45 6.33
N PRO A 216 -23.99 -19.12 6.36
CA PRO A 216 -23.84 -18.33 7.58
C PRO A 216 -24.81 -18.83 8.64
N ARG A 217 -24.40 -18.79 9.92
CA ARG A 217 -25.37 -19.00 11.00
C ARG A 217 -26.34 -17.82 10.97
N GLN A 218 -27.62 -18.09 10.78
CA GLN A 218 -28.65 -17.08 10.94
C GLN A 218 -28.54 -16.52 12.37
N LYS A 219 -28.48 -15.18 12.49
CA LYS A 219 -28.52 -14.51 13.79
C LYS A 219 -29.78 -15.00 14.52
N ARG A 220 -29.57 -15.79 15.58
CA ARG A 220 -30.60 -16.11 16.57
C ARG A 220 -30.78 -14.94 17.51
#